data_AF-A0A1Y5MK15-F1
#
_entry.id   AF-A0A1Y5MK15-F1
#
_cell.length_a   1.000
_cell.length_b   1.000
_cell.length_c   1.000
_cell.angle_alpha   90.00
_cell.angle_beta   90.00
_cell.angle_gamma   90.00
#
_symmetry.space_group_name_H-M   'P 1'
#
loop_
_entity.id
_entity.type
_entity.pdbx_description
1 polymer ?
#
loop_
_entity_poly.entity_id
_entity_poly.type
_entity_poly.pdbx_seq_one_letter_code
_entity_poly.pdbx_strand_id
1 'polypeptide(L)'
;MAKTKVKITTDYKNVKVEPNDITSGEVLSKEFYGENRLQWLGEGAFDVLMHAIDENLRIQYDNGRILGDTYAQAYIQLVSAAIDKSVNLAIANAELKLKIAELELKENQADEDEALNKLKQEQLRAQTKVYDRQIEGFSDNLKLKLLQSQLESFSMIFASGMLDFNENAAAFPKALKASSLSEVYDDLRASSLTDWEAKKKYKVENRIEKGGEPSGIEL
;
A
#
# COMPACT_ATOMS: atom_id res chain seq x y z
N MET A 1 -14.77 -5.76 -9.30
CA MET A 1 -14.02 -6.47 -10.36
C MET A 1 -12.56 -6.55 -9.93
N ALA A 2 -11.98 -7.75 -9.84
CA ALA A 2 -10.59 -7.91 -9.40
C ALA A 2 -9.64 -7.41 -10.51
N LYS A 3 -8.86 -6.36 -10.22
CA LYS A 3 -7.77 -5.92 -11.10
C LYS A 3 -6.72 -7.02 -11.14
N THR A 4 -6.69 -7.80 -12.21
CA THR A 4 -5.63 -8.77 -12.48
C THR A 4 -4.33 -7.99 -12.67
N LYS A 5 -3.47 -7.96 -11.63
CA LYS A 5 -2.12 -7.38 -11.72
C LYS A 5 -1.33 -8.20 -12.74
N VAL A 6 -1.12 -7.62 -13.92
CA VAL A 6 -0.26 -8.21 -14.96
C VAL A 6 1.17 -8.11 -14.46
N LYS A 7 1.78 -9.26 -14.10
CA LYS A 7 3.22 -9.34 -13.83
C LYS A 7 3.97 -9.13 -15.14
N ILE A 8 4.38 -7.90 -15.41
CA ILE A 8 5.31 -7.61 -16.50
C ILE A 8 6.68 -8.11 -16.06
N THR A 9 7.03 -9.31 -16.53
CA THR A 9 8.34 -9.91 -16.28
C THR A 9 9.29 -9.39 -17.35
N THR A 10 9.82 -8.17 -17.19
CA THR A 10 10.89 -7.68 -18.06
C THR A 10 12.22 -8.28 -17.61
N ASP A 11 12.81 -9.11 -18.47
CA ASP A 11 14.14 -9.68 -18.28
C ASP A 11 15.20 -8.58 -18.43
N TYR A 12 15.46 -7.88 -17.33
CA TYR A 12 16.37 -6.73 -17.21
C TYR A 12 17.83 -7.05 -17.60
N LYS A 13 18.19 -8.33 -17.74
CA LYS A 13 19.54 -8.76 -18.14
C LYS A 13 19.79 -8.74 -19.65
N ASN A 14 18.75 -8.57 -20.47
CA ASN A 14 18.84 -8.70 -21.92
C ASN A 14 18.15 -7.55 -22.67
N VAL A 15 18.34 -6.30 -22.23
CA VAL A 15 17.99 -5.15 -23.09
C VAL A 15 18.98 -5.13 -24.25
N LYS A 16 18.61 -5.83 -25.33
CA LYS A 16 19.28 -5.77 -26.61
C LYS A 16 18.48 -4.78 -27.45
N VAL A 17 19.17 -3.79 -28.02
CA VAL A 17 18.58 -2.99 -29.09
C VAL A 17 18.48 -3.92 -30.29
N GLU A 18 17.26 -4.25 -30.68
CA GLU A 18 17.04 -5.04 -31.88
C GLU A 18 17.02 -4.12 -33.11
N PRO A 19 17.39 -4.61 -34.30
CA PRO A 19 17.29 -3.82 -35.52
C PRO A 19 15.89 -3.21 -35.74
N ASN A 20 14.85 -3.91 -35.28
CA ASN A 20 13.45 -3.47 -35.34
C ASN A 20 13.14 -2.25 -34.46
N ASP A 21 13.94 -2.00 -33.41
CA ASP A 21 13.79 -0.79 -32.56
C ASP A 21 14.35 0.46 -33.26
N ILE A 22 15.17 0.26 -34.30
CA ILE A 22 15.88 1.31 -35.03
C ILE A 22 15.18 1.59 -36.37
N THR A 23 14.86 0.54 -37.10
CA THR A 23 14.24 0.60 -38.43
C THR A 23 13.17 -0.48 -38.58
N SER A 24 12.04 -0.09 -39.18
CA SER A 24 10.99 -0.99 -39.66
C SER A 24 10.88 -0.90 -41.19
N GLY A 25 11.98 -0.54 -41.84
CA GLY A 25 11.94 -0.04 -43.20
C GLY A 25 11.66 -1.12 -44.24
N GLU A 26 10.76 -0.79 -45.17
CA GLU A 26 10.46 -1.55 -46.35
C GLU A 26 10.82 -0.73 -47.60
N VAL A 27 11.25 -1.41 -48.66
CA VAL A 27 11.46 -0.79 -49.96
C VAL A 27 10.13 -0.72 -50.67
N LEU A 28 9.60 0.50 -50.84
CA LEU A 28 8.38 0.76 -51.59
C LEU A 28 8.72 1.44 -52.91
N SER A 29 8.07 1.00 -53.98
CA SER A 29 8.11 1.72 -55.25
C SER A 29 7.02 2.79 -55.24
N LYS A 30 7.41 4.03 -55.49
CA LYS A 30 6.48 5.16 -55.56
C LYS A 30 6.78 5.99 -56.80
N GLU A 31 5.73 6.37 -57.51
CA GLU A 31 5.82 7.13 -58.72
C GLU A 31 6.00 8.62 -58.38
N PHE A 32 7.09 9.23 -58.87
CA PHE A 32 7.38 10.65 -58.71
C PHE A 32 7.68 11.25 -60.09
N TYR A 33 6.92 12.27 -60.48
CA TYR A 33 7.08 12.97 -61.77
C TYR A 33 7.10 12.03 -62.99
N GLY A 34 6.34 10.92 -62.95
CA GLY A 34 6.27 9.94 -64.03
C GLY A 34 7.42 8.91 -64.06
N GLU A 35 8.30 8.91 -63.06
CA GLU A 35 9.32 7.89 -62.88
C GLU A 35 9.05 7.07 -61.62
N ASN A 36 9.10 5.74 -61.74
CA ASN A 36 9.08 4.84 -60.59
C ASN A 36 10.43 4.86 -59.90
N ARG A 37 10.44 5.34 -58.66
CA ARG A 37 11.64 5.32 -57.82
C ARG A 37 11.42 4.43 -56.60
N LEU A 38 12.51 3.81 -56.16
CA LEU A 38 12.53 3.03 -54.93
C LEU A 38 12.78 4.00 -53.76
N GLN A 39 11.95 3.91 -52.73
CA GLN A 39 12.10 4.64 -51.49
C GLN A 39 12.11 3.69 -50.31
N TRP A 40 12.92 4.03 -49.31
CA TRP A 40 12.92 3.35 -48.03
C TRP A 40 11.91 4.04 -47.11
N LEU A 41 10.90 3.30 -46.64
CA LEU A 41 9.82 3.82 -45.80
C LEU A 41 9.66 2.94 -44.58
N GLY A 42 9.65 3.56 -43.40
CA GLY A 42 9.42 2.88 -42.12
C GLY A 42 9.05 3.87 -41.03
N GLU A 43 8.64 3.35 -39.89
CA GLU A 43 8.22 4.13 -38.71
C GLU A 43 9.33 4.24 -37.66
N GLY A 44 10.45 3.52 -37.85
CA GLY A 44 11.60 3.57 -36.97
C GLY A 44 12.29 4.94 -36.97
N ALA A 45 12.98 5.25 -35.88
CA ALA A 45 13.69 6.53 -35.75
C ALA A 45 14.72 6.74 -36.86
N PHE A 46 15.36 5.67 -37.34
CA PHE A 46 16.25 5.73 -38.49
C PHE A 46 15.49 6.07 -39.78
N ASP A 47 14.32 5.45 -40.01
CA ASP A 47 13.55 5.61 -41.25
C ASP A 47 13.02 7.03 -41.40
N VAL A 48 12.51 7.60 -40.32
CA VAL A 48 12.03 9.00 -40.29
C VAL A 48 13.17 9.98 -40.59
N LEU A 49 14.34 9.75 -39.99
CA LEU A 49 15.53 10.58 -40.25
C LEU A 49 16.00 10.43 -41.69
N MET A 50 16.04 9.21 -42.22
CA MET A 50 16.45 8.94 -43.60
C MET A 50 15.51 9.58 -44.61
N HIS A 51 14.20 9.50 -44.41
CA HIS A 51 13.22 10.18 -45.26
C HIS A 51 13.45 11.70 -45.26
N ALA A 52 13.64 12.29 -44.08
CA ALA A 52 13.91 13.73 -43.96
C ALA A 52 15.24 14.15 -44.59
N ILE A 53 16.28 13.30 -44.51
CA ILE A 53 17.59 13.55 -45.12
C ILE A 53 17.49 13.47 -46.66
N ASP A 54 16.85 12.43 -47.19
CA ASP A 54 16.70 12.22 -48.64
C ASP A 54 15.92 13.37 -49.29
N GLU A 55 14.82 13.78 -48.66
CA GLU A 55 13.99 14.89 -49.15
C GLU A 55 14.75 16.23 -49.11
N ASN A 56 15.49 16.52 -48.04
CA ASN A 56 16.30 17.73 -47.95
C ASN A 56 17.46 17.74 -48.96
N LEU A 57 18.18 16.63 -49.11
CA LEU A 57 19.28 16.54 -50.08
C LEU A 57 18.78 16.71 -51.50
N ARG A 58 17.65 16.08 -51.83
CA ARG A 58 16.99 16.25 -53.13
C ARG A 58 16.63 17.70 -53.42
N ILE A 59 16.02 18.40 -52.46
CA ILE A 59 15.70 19.83 -52.62
C ILE A 59 16.97 20.66 -52.88
N GLN A 60 18.08 20.38 -52.21
CA GLN A 60 19.34 21.12 -52.42
C GLN A 60 19.97 20.80 -53.78
N TYR A 61 19.83 19.57 -54.26
CA TYR A 61 20.30 19.13 -55.57
C TYR A 61 19.48 19.75 -56.70
N ASP A 62 18.16 19.68 -56.61
CA ASP A 62 17.23 20.23 -57.60
C ASP A 62 17.38 21.77 -57.71
N ASN A 63 17.74 22.44 -56.61
CA ASN A 63 18.07 23.87 -56.58
C ASN A 63 19.49 24.20 -57.08
N GLY A 64 20.28 23.21 -57.51
CA GLY A 64 21.64 23.39 -58.02
C GLY A 64 22.66 23.87 -56.98
N ARG A 65 22.34 23.78 -55.68
CA ARG A 65 23.23 24.23 -54.59
C ARG A 65 24.33 23.22 -54.29
N ILE A 66 24.07 21.94 -54.52
CA ILE A 66 25.03 20.85 -54.34
C ILE A 66 25.21 20.08 -55.65
N LEU A 67 26.46 19.79 -55.99
CA LEU A 67 26.85 19.02 -57.18
C LEU A 67 26.93 17.52 -56.85
N GLY A 68 26.95 16.66 -57.86
CA GLY A 68 26.88 15.19 -57.68
C GLY A 68 27.90 14.61 -56.70
N ASP A 69 29.16 15.05 -56.74
CA ASP A 69 30.20 14.57 -55.82
C ASP A 69 29.96 15.04 -54.37
N THR A 70 29.51 16.28 -54.21
CA THR A 70 29.15 16.86 -52.90
C THR A 70 27.89 16.22 -52.33
N TYR A 71 26.94 15.84 -53.20
CA TYR A 71 25.71 15.13 -52.83
C TYR A 71 26.03 13.78 -52.19
N ALA A 72 26.87 12.98 -52.83
CA ALA A 72 27.26 11.66 -52.31
C ALA A 72 27.99 11.76 -50.96
N GLN A 73 28.88 12.75 -50.80
CA GLN A 73 29.57 12.99 -49.53
C GLN A 73 28.61 13.43 -48.42
N ALA A 74 27.71 14.37 -48.70
CA ALA A 74 26.71 14.83 -47.73
C ALA A 74 25.76 13.71 -47.32
N TYR A 75 25.34 12.87 -48.28
CA TYR A 75 24.52 11.69 -48.03
C TYR A 75 25.21 10.74 -47.05
N ILE A 76 26.44 10.30 -47.32
CA ILE A 76 27.17 9.37 -46.45
C ILE A 76 27.30 9.92 -45.02
N GLN A 77 27.64 11.20 -44.88
CA GLN A 77 27.78 11.85 -43.57
C GLN A 77 26.47 11.89 -42.79
N LEU A 78 25.37 12.26 -43.46
CA LEU A 78 24.05 12.35 -42.84
C LEU A 78 23.48 10.96 -42.50
N VAL A 79 23.70 9.94 -43.35
CA VAL A 79 23.32 8.56 -43.05
C VAL A 79 24.06 8.05 -41.80
N SER A 80 25.38 8.24 -41.72
CA SER A 80 26.14 7.84 -40.53
C SER A 80 25.62 8.54 -39.27
N ALA A 81 25.32 9.83 -39.35
CA ALA A 81 24.76 10.58 -38.23
C ALA A 81 23.34 10.11 -37.85
N ALA A 82 22.51 9.73 -38.83
CA ALA A 82 21.18 9.19 -38.59
C ALA A 82 21.23 7.83 -37.89
N ILE A 83 22.16 6.95 -38.28
CA ILE A 83 22.41 5.68 -37.58
C ILE A 83 22.77 5.94 -36.13
N ASP A 84 23.76 6.79 -35.87
CA ASP A 84 24.21 7.07 -34.49
C ASP A 84 23.09 7.65 -33.63
N LYS A 85 22.27 8.57 -34.17
CA LYS A 85 21.15 9.16 -33.43
C LYS A 85 20.00 8.20 -33.20
N SER A 86 19.68 7.36 -34.19
CA SER A 86 18.62 6.35 -34.06
C SER A 86 18.97 5.26 -33.04
N VAL A 87 20.23 4.80 -33.02
CA VAL A 87 20.72 3.86 -31.99
C VAL A 87 20.63 4.47 -30.60
N ASN A 88 21.10 5.71 -30.43
CA ASN A 88 21.04 6.39 -29.13
C ASN A 88 19.60 6.57 -28.62
N LEU A 89 18.65 6.86 -29.52
CA LEU A 89 17.24 6.97 -29.18
C LEU A 89 16.65 5.63 -28.76
N ALA A 90 17.00 4.54 -29.45
CA ALA A 90 16.58 3.20 -29.09
C ALA A 90 17.10 2.79 -27.69
N ILE A 91 18.35 3.10 -27.37
CA ILE A 91 18.93 2.89 -26.03
C ILE A 91 18.16 3.70 -24.98
N ALA A 92 17.96 5.00 -25.21
CA ALA A 92 17.23 5.86 -24.27
C ALA A 92 15.80 5.38 -24.01
N ASN A 93 15.10 4.92 -25.05
CA ASN A 93 13.76 4.34 -24.91
C ASN A 93 13.77 3.06 -24.07
N ALA A 94 14.79 2.23 -24.23
CA ALA A 94 14.91 1.00 -23.44
C ALA A 94 15.22 1.30 -21.96
N GLU A 95 16.09 2.28 -21.68
CA GLU A 95 16.35 2.77 -20.32
C GLU A 95 15.08 3.34 -19.67
N LEU A 96 14.28 4.11 -20.42
CA LEU A 96 13.01 4.62 -19.92
C LEU A 96 12.02 3.50 -19.56
N LYS A 97 11.91 2.47 -20.40
CA LYS A 97 11.06 1.29 -20.11
C LYS A 97 11.50 0.60 -18.82
N LEU A 98 12.81 0.40 -18.63
CA LEU A 98 13.34 -0.17 -17.38
C LEU A 98 13.00 0.69 -16.17
N LYS A 99 13.20 2.01 -16.28
CA LYS A 99 12.92 2.94 -15.19
C LYS A 99 11.44 2.96 -14.79
N ILE A 100 10.53 2.84 -15.75
CA ILE A 100 9.09 2.72 -15.49
C ILE A 100 8.80 1.43 -14.73
N ALA A 101 9.34 0.28 -15.18
CA ALA A 101 9.16 -0.99 -14.49
C ALA A 101 9.71 -0.99 -13.06
N GLU A 102 10.87 -0.34 -12.82
CA GLU A 102 11.40 -0.17 -11.47
C GLU A 102 10.51 0.67 -10.57
N LEU A 103 9.90 1.73 -11.11
CA LEU A 103 8.96 2.58 -10.36
C LEU A 103 7.69 1.81 -9.99
N GLU A 104 7.12 1.03 -10.92
CA GLU A 104 5.96 0.17 -10.65
C GLU A 104 6.25 -0.88 -9.57
N LEU A 105 7.46 -1.48 -9.57
CA LEU A 105 7.85 -2.43 -8.53
C LEU A 105 7.96 -1.75 -7.16
N LYS A 106 8.53 -0.54 -7.09
CA LYS A 106 8.63 0.23 -5.85
C LYS A 106 7.26 0.64 -5.31
N GLU A 107 6.34 1.02 -6.19
CA GLU A 107 4.95 1.34 -5.80
C GLU A 107 4.26 0.11 -5.21
N ASN A 108 4.36 -1.05 -5.85
CA ASN A 108 3.80 -2.29 -5.30
C ASN A 108 4.40 -2.68 -3.94
N GLN A 109 5.71 -2.48 -3.74
CA GLN A 109 6.35 -2.70 -2.44
C GLN A 109 5.85 -1.73 -1.37
N ALA A 110 5.66 -0.46 -1.72
CA ALA A 110 5.12 0.54 -0.81
C ALA A 110 3.67 0.21 -0.39
N ASP A 111 2.83 -0.25 -1.31
CA ASP A 111 1.46 -0.70 -1.02
C ASP A 111 1.46 -1.90 -0.06
N GLU A 112 2.35 -2.88 -0.28
CA GLU A 112 2.49 -4.05 0.59
C GLU A 112 2.96 -3.65 2.00
N ASP A 113 3.94 -2.75 2.10
CA ASP A 113 4.43 -2.23 3.37
C ASP A 113 3.36 -1.43 4.13
N GLU A 114 2.54 -0.63 3.44
CA GLU A 114 1.44 0.09 4.06
C GLU A 114 0.38 -0.87 4.61
N ALA A 115 -0.02 -1.89 3.83
CA ALA A 115 -0.96 -2.90 4.27
C ALA A 115 -0.44 -3.68 5.49
N LEU A 116 0.85 -4.03 5.48
CA LEU A 116 1.50 -4.76 6.56
C LEU A 116 1.60 -3.89 7.84
N ASN A 117 1.87 -2.59 7.70
CA ASN A 117 1.87 -1.65 8.82
C ASN A 117 0.48 -1.46 9.44
N LYS A 118 -0.57 -1.35 8.62
CA LYS A 118 -1.96 -1.30 9.11
C LYS A 118 -2.30 -2.57 9.90
N LEU A 119 -1.96 -3.74 9.38
CA LEU A 119 -2.22 -5.01 10.04
C LEU A 119 -1.43 -5.16 11.36
N LYS A 120 -0.16 -4.74 11.39
CA LYS A 120 0.63 -4.68 12.62
C LYS A 120 0.00 -3.76 13.66
N GLN A 121 -0.50 -2.60 13.26
CA GLN A 121 -1.16 -1.66 14.17
C GLN A 121 -2.44 -2.25 14.76
N GLU A 122 -3.25 -2.93 13.95
CA GLU A 122 -4.45 -3.63 14.42
C GLU A 122 -4.12 -4.77 15.39
N GLN A 123 -3.08 -5.55 15.09
CA GLN A 123 -2.59 -6.61 15.97
C GLN A 123 -2.16 -6.04 17.33
N LEU A 124 -1.41 -4.93 17.33
CA LEU A 124 -0.98 -4.23 18.54
C LEU A 124 -2.17 -3.73 19.35
N ARG A 125 -3.17 -3.10 18.70
CA ARG A 125 -4.41 -2.65 19.37
C ARG A 125 -5.17 -3.81 19.99
N ALA A 126 -5.30 -4.93 19.28
CA ALA A 126 -5.95 -6.12 19.79
C ALA A 126 -5.21 -6.70 20.99
N GLN A 127 -3.87 -6.73 20.94
CA GLN A 127 -3.03 -7.18 22.04
C GLN A 127 -3.16 -6.28 23.28
N THR A 128 -3.10 -4.95 23.12
CA THR A 128 -3.33 -3.98 24.21
C THR A 128 -4.70 -4.21 24.86
N LYS A 129 -5.75 -4.37 24.06
CA LYS A 129 -7.11 -4.62 24.57
C LYS A 129 -7.23 -5.92 25.36
N VAL A 130 -6.49 -6.96 25.00
CA VAL A 130 -6.44 -8.20 25.77
C VAL A 130 -5.73 -7.98 27.10
N TYR A 131 -4.62 -7.24 27.11
CA TYR A 131 -3.91 -6.90 28.35
C TYR A 131 -4.76 -6.04 29.29
N ASP A 132 -5.47 -5.03 28.79
CA ASP A 132 -6.36 -4.21 29.61
C ASP A 132 -7.44 -5.06 30.29
N ARG A 133 -8.06 -5.99 29.55
CA ARG A 133 -9.05 -6.93 30.11
C ARG A 133 -8.47 -7.89 31.13
N GLN A 134 -7.20 -8.30 30.97
CA GLN A 134 -6.53 -9.14 31.95
C GLN A 134 -6.32 -8.36 33.26
N ILE A 135 -5.93 -7.10 33.18
CA ILE A 135 -5.77 -6.21 34.34
C ILE A 135 -7.11 -6.03 35.07
N GLU A 136 -8.18 -5.74 34.32
CA GLU A 136 -9.54 -5.64 34.87
C GLU A 136 -9.97 -6.94 35.55
N GLY A 137 -9.78 -8.08 34.89
CA GLY A 137 -10.10 -9.40 35.44
C GLY A 137 -9.30 -9.73 36.72
N PHE A 138 -8.05 -9.29 36.83
CA PHE A 138 -7.28 -9.44 38.08
C PHE A 138 -7.82 -8.55 39.21
N SER A 139 -8.23 -7.32 38.89
CA SER A 139 -8.86 -6.41 39.86
C SER A 139 -10.17 -6.97 40.41
N ASP A 140 -11.04 -7.48 39.53
CA ASP A 140 -12.31 -8.10 39.93
C ASP A 140 -12.09 -9.37 40.76
N ASN A 141 -11.12 -10.21 40.37
CA ASN A 141 -10.75 -11.39 41.16
C ASN A 141 -10.24 -10.99 42.56
N LEU A 142 -9.45 -9.92 42.67
CA LEU A 142 -8.98 -9.41 43.96
C LEU A 142 -10.16 -8.94 44.82
N LYS A 143 -11.12 -8.20 44.24
CA LYS A 143 -12.34 -7.76 44.96
C LYS A 143 -13.17 -8.95 45.43
N LEU A 144 -13.38 -9.96 44.58
CA LEU A 144 -14.09 -11.19 44.97
C LEU A 144 -13.40 -11.92 46.12
N LYS A 145 -12.07 -12.04 46.07
CA LYS A 145 -11.29 -12.66 47.15
C LYS A 145 -11.35 -11.86 48.45
N LEU A 146 -11.33 -10.52 48.39
CA LEU A 146 -11.52 -9.67 49.57
C LEU A 146 -12.90 -9.86 50.17
N LEU A 147 -13.95 -9.84 49.35
CA LEU A 147 -15.32 -10.08 49.81
C LEU A 147 -15.47 -11.48 50.42
N GLN A 148 -14.90 -12.50 49.78
CA GLN A 148 -14.88 -13.87 50.31
C GLN A 148 -14.16 -13.93 51.66
N SER A 149 -12.97 -13.34 51.77
CA SER A 149 -12.21 -13.29 53.02
C SER A 149 -12.97 -12.56 54.14
N GLN A 150 -13.68 -11.48 53.80
CA GLN A 150 -14.56 -10.79 54.73
C GLN A 150 -15.68 -11.73 55.19
N LEU A 151 -16.41 -12.38 54.29
CA LEU A 151 -17.49 -13.33 54.62
C LEU A 151 -17.01 -14.52 55.44
N GLU A 152 -15.84 -15.07 55.15
CA GLU A 152 -15.23 -16.14 55.94
C GLU A 152 -14.90 -15.65 57.36
N SER A 153 -14.36 -14.44 57.48
CA SER A 153 -14.11 -13.80 58.78
C SER A 153 -15.41 -13.56 59.57
N PHE A 154 -16.48 -13.10 58.90
CA PHE A 154 -17.83 -13.01 59.49
C PHE A 154 -18.29 -14.37 60.00
N SER A 155 -18.20 -15.41 59.18
CA SER A 155 -18.65 -16.75 59.55
C SER A 155 -17.88 -17.29 60.75
N MET A 156 -16.57 -17.05 60.84
CA MET A 156 -15.75 -17.49 61.97
C MET A 156 -16.09 -16.73 63.26
N ILE A 157 -16.28 -15.41 63.19
CA ILE A 157 -16.58 -14.56 64.36
C ILE A 157 -18.01 -14.80 64.86
N PHE A 158 -18.95 -15.06 63.95
CA PHE A 158 -20.31 -15.46 64.30
C PHE A 158 -20.32 -16.86 64.95
N ALA A 159 -19.60 -17.82 64.38
CA ALA A 159 -19.55 -19.19 64.92
C ALA A 159 -18.82 -19.29 66.27
N SER A 160 -17.86 -18.41 66.56
CA SER A 160 -17.14 -18.39 67.83
C SER A 160 -17.91 -17.73 68.98
N GLY A 161 -19.09 -17.14 68.72
CA GLY A 161 -19.90 -16.46 69.73
C GLY A 161 -19.26 -15.19 70.30
N MET A 162 -18.24 -14.64 69.63
CA MET A 162 -17.46 -13.47 70.06
C MET A 162 -18.07 -12.11 69.65
N LEU A 163 -19.30 -12.10 69.12
CA LEU A 163 -19.97 -10.87 68.72
C LEU A 163 -20.63 -10.20 69.93
N ASP A 164 -20.04 -9.09 70.37
CA ASP A 164 -20.81 -8.05 71.05
C ASP A 164 -21.54 -7.25 69.96
N PHE A 165 -22.89 -7.28 69.95
CA PHE A 165 -23.71 -6.69 68.87
C PHE A 165 -23.70 -5.15 68.84
N ASN A 166 -22.78 -4.52 69.57
CA ASN A 166 -22.61 -3.08 69.61
C ASN A 166 -21.54 -2.63 68.59
N GLU A 167 -21.97 -2.11 67.44
CA GLU A 167 -21.09 -1.61 66.37
C GLU A 167 -20.12 -0.50 66.83
N ASN A 168 -20.42 0.17 67.95
CA ASN A 168 -19.59 1.24 68.52
C ASN A 168 -18.51 0.73 69.49
N ALA A 169 -18.47 -0.57 69.80
CA ALA A 169 -17.46 -1.14 70.67
C ALA A 169 -16.07 -1.12 69.98
N ALA A 170 -15.03 -0.76 70.71
CA ALA A 170 -13.65 -0.74 70.19
C ALA A 170 -13.15 -2.15 69.77
N ALA A 171 -13.76 -3.21 70.32
CA ALA A 171 -13.50 -4.60 69.99
C ALA A 171 -14.24 -5.09 68.74
N PHE A 172 -15.18 -4.29 68.19
CA PHE A 172 -15.89 -4.64 66.96
C PHE A 172 -14.94 -4.50 65.76
N PRO A 173 -14.63 -5.59 65.05
CA PRO A 173 -13.66 -5.55 63.97
C PRO A 173 -14.11 -4.58 62.87
N LYS A 174 -13.19 -3.70 62.43
CA LYS A 174 -13.50 -2.66 61.43
C LYS A 174 -14.05 -3.23 60.12
N ALA A 175 -13.64 -4.43 59.73
CA ALA A 175 -14.14 -5.11 58.54
C ALA A 175 -15.62 -5.54 58.63
N LEU A 176 -16.19 -5.55 59.85
CA LEU A 176 -17.59 -5.93 60.08
C LEU A 176 -18.55 -4.73 60.15
N LYS A 177 -18.03 -3.50 60.05
CA LYS A 177 -18.87 -2.30 60.13
C LYS A 177 -19.77 -2.22 58.89
N ALA A 178 -21.05 -1.90 59.10
CA ALA A 178 -22.00 -1.72 58.00
C ALA A 178 -21.50 -0.71 56.96
N SER A 179 -20.76 0.32 57.38
CA SER A 179 -20.15 1.30 56.47
C SER A 179 -19.12 0.68 55.54
N SER A 180 -18.18 -0.14 56.03
CA SER A 180 -17.15 -0.77 55.19
C SER A 180 -17.73 -1.83 54.27
N LEU A 181 -18.80 -2.52 54.69
CA LEU A 181 -19.47 -3.52 53.85
C LEU A 181 -20.28 -2.85 52.74
N SER A 182 -20.91 -1.72 53.05
CA SER A 182 -21.64 -0.91 52.07
C SER A 182 -20.67 -0.29 51.07
N GLU A 183 -19.51 0.23 51.50
CA GLU A 183 -18.46 0.74 50.60
C GLU A 183 -17.98 -0.34 49.62
N VAL A 184 -17.64 -1.54 50.10
CA VAL A 184 -17.19 -2.64 49.23
C VAL A 184 -18.31 -3.13 48.29
N TYR A 185 -19.57 -3.17 48.76
CA TYR A 185 -20.72 -3.52 47.94
C TYR A 185 -21.01 -2.48 46.87
N ASP A 186 -21.01 -1.20 47.22
CA ASP A 186 -21.26 -0.09 46.31
C ASP A 186 -20.14 0.02 45.27
N ASP A 187 -18.88 -0.21 45.64
CA ASP A 187 -17.76 -0.29 44.70
C ASP A 187 -17.87 -1.45 43.73
N LEU A 188 -18.28 -2.64 44.21
CA LEU A 188 -18.50 -3.82 43.36
C LEU A 188 -19.70 -3.62 42.43
N ARG A 189 -20.79 -3.05 42.95
CA ARG A 189 -22.00 -2.74 42.20
C ARG A 189 -21.72 -1.69 41.14
N ALA A 190 -21.01 -0.62 41.49
CA ALA A 190 -20.62 0.44 40.58
C ALA A 190 -19.75 -0.14 39.45
N SER A 191 -18.69 -0.89 39.75
CA SER A 191 -17.84 -1.49 38.71
C SER A 191 -18.62 -2.41 37.78
N SER A 192 -19.54 -3.22 38.33
CA SER A 192 -20.41 -4.11 37.54
C SER A 192 -21.35 -3.33 36.59
N LEU A 193 -21.87 -2.18 37.04
CA LEU A 193 -22.73 -1.31 36.25
C LEU A 193 -21.95 -0.59 35.15
N THR A 194 -20.76 -0.04 35.44
CA THR A 194 -19.89 0.58 34.43
C THR A 194 -19.53 -0.42 33.34
N ASP A 195 -19.23 -1.66 33.72
CA ASP A 195 -18.95 -2.76 32.81
C ASP A 195 -20.14 -3.10 31.91
N TRP A 196 -21.35 -3.13 32.48
CA TRP A 196 -22.57 -3.40 31.75
C TRP A 196 -22.93 -2.27 30.76
N GLU A 197 -22.75 -1.01 31.16
CA GLU A 197 -22.96 0.16 30.32
C GLU A 197 -21.92 0.27 29.20
N ALA A 198 -20.64 -0.01 29.49
CA ALA A 198 -19.59 -0.10 28.48
C ALA A 198 -19.91 -1.21 27.46
N LYS A 199 -20.34 -2.40 27.92
CA LYS A 199 -20.74 -3.53 27.05
C LYS A 199 -21.99 -3.22 26.21
N LYS A 200 -22.88 -2.30 26.62
CA LYS A 200 -24.00 -1.83 25.80
C LYS A 200 -23.56 -0.99 24.61
N LYS A 201 -22.63 -0.05 24.80
CA LYS A 201 -22.04 0.75 23.71
C LYS A 201 -21.37 -0.16 22.67
N TYR A 202 -20.56 -1.11 23.11
CA TYR A 202 -19.89 -2.06 22.21
C TYR A 202 -20.81 -3.02 21.44
N LYS A 203 -22.08 -3.22 21.81
CA LYS A 203 -22.98 -4.10 21.03
C LYS A 203 -23.77 -3.37 19.95
N VAL A 204 -24.10 -2.09 20.15
CA VAL A 204 -24.87 -1.31 19.18
C VAL A 204 -23.92 -0.61 18.21
N GLU A 205 -22.81 -0.06 18.69
CA GLU A 205 -21.81 0.62 17.86
C GLU A 205 -21.08 -0.38 16.93
N ASN A 206 -20.69 -1.57 17.42
CA ASN A 206 -20.14 -2.63 16.54
C ASN A 206 -21.16 -3.21 15.53
N ARG A 207 -22.48 -3.02 15.74
CA ARG A 207 -23.50 -3.43 14.75
C ARG A 207 -23.72 -2.36 13.70
N ILE A 208 -23.60 -1.08 14.08
CA ILE A 208 -23.69 0.05 13.15
C ILE A 208 -22.40 0.16 12.32
N GLU A 209 -21.21 -0.03 12.92
CA GLU A 209 -19.93 -0.07 12.19
C GLU A 209 -19.81 -1.29 11.27
N LYS A 210 -20.33 -2.47 11.65
CA LYS A 210 -20.37 -3.65 10.75
C LYS A 210 -21.49 -3.62 9.70
N GLY A 211 -22.49 -2.75 9.87
CA GLY A 211 -23.64 -2.65 8.98
C GLY A 211 -23.68 -1.38 8.12
N GLY A 212 -22.70 -0.48 8.30
CA GLY A 212 -22.76 0.92 7.84
C GLY A 212 -21.74 1.35 6.80
N GLU A 213 -20.86 0.47 6.30
CA GLU A 213 -20.08 0.78 5.10
C GLU A 213 -20.70 0.09 3.88
N PRO A 214 -21.43 0.83 3.01
CA PRO A 214 -21.70 0.33 1.68
C PRO A 214 -20.34 0.20 0.97
N SER A 215 -20.02 -1.02 0.58
CA SER A 215 -18.91 -1.31 -0.32
C SER A 215 -19.08 -0.49 -1.60
N GLY A 216 -18.38 0.64 -1.68
CA GLY A 216 -18.20 1.41 -2.90
C GLY A 216 -17.31 0.63 -3.86
N ILE A 217 -17.87 -0.39 -4.50
CA ILE A 217 -17.37 -0.89 -5.76
C ILE A 217 -17.96 0.05 -6.81
N GLU A 218 -17.17 1.03 -7.25
CA GLU A 218 -17.46 1.74 -8.49
C GLU A 218 -17.35 0.71 -9.64
N LEU A 219 -18.47 0.53 -10.35
CA LEU A 219 -18.56 -0.13 -11.66
C LEU A 219 -18.35 0.92 -12.75
#